data_AF-A0A0R2TD00-F1
#
_entry.id   AF-A0A0R2TD00-F1
#
_cell.length_a   1.000
_cell.length_b   1.000
_cell.length_c   1.000
_cell.angle_alpha   90.00
_cell.angle_beta   90.00
_cell.angle_gamma   90.00
#
_symmetry.space_group_name_H-M   'P 1'
#
loop_
_entity.id
_entity.type
_entity.pdbx_description
1 polymer ?
#
loop_
_entity_poly.entity_id
_entity_poly.type
_entity_poly.pdbx_seq_one_letter_code
_entity_poly.pdbx_strand_id
1 'polypeptide(L)'
;MTFFKLSVSALATVAVSTSGVFARDNVHSAGSSTVKPYAEIVAEAFGENFDFPTPVVEGGGSGGGRKKLCEGVGENTIDVANSSSRIKQSDIDTCAANGVTEIMEVRIGYDGIVFASDINGPQFAFTPADWFNALAAEVLKDGTLVANPNKSWSDVNPVFPAQDIIAYIPGTKHGTREVFDVKVIEAGCKDAGAEEAFKAAGKDDGCMTLRTDGASVDIDGDYTETLSRIDANRNAIG
;
A
#
# COMPACT_ATOMS: atom_id res chain seq x y z
N MET A 1 -19.10 -12.52 91.78
CA MET A 1 -18.11 -12.69 90.70
C MET A 1 -18.72 -13.63 89.67
N THR A 2 -19.23 -13.09 88.57
CA THR A 2 -19.91 -13.86 87.52
C THR A 2 -19.34 -13.37 86.19
N PHE A 3 -18.65 -14.27 85.48
CA PHE A 3 -17.93 -13.98 84.25
C PHE A 3 -18.91 -13.81 83.08
N PHE A 4 -18.95 -12.62 82.48
CA PHE A 4 -19.61 -12.39 81.19
C PHE A 4 -18.65 -12.76 80.06
N LYS A 5 -19.01 -13.79 79.29
CA LYS A 5 -18.37 -14.12 78.00
C LYS A 5 -18.96 -13.20 76.93
N LEU A 6 -18.13 -12.34 76.34
CA LEU A 6 -18.46 -11.59 75.12
C LEU A 6 -17.71 -12.24 73.96
N SER A 7 -18.43 -13.07 73.20
CA SER A 7 -18.03 -13.53 71.88
C SER A 7 -18.37 -12.42 70.88
N VAL A 8 -17.36 -11.76 70.34
CA VAL A 8 -17.53 -10.82 69.22
C VAL A 8 -17.34 -11.61 67.92
N SER A 9 -18.45 -11.85 67.21
CA SER A 9 -18.43 -12.38 65.85
C SER A 9 -18.01 -11.28 64.89
N ALA A 10 -16.83 -11.42 64.28
CA ALA A 10 -16.40 -10.63 63.14
C ALA A 10 -17.05 -11.17 61.86
N LEU A 11 -18.05 -10.48 61.33
CA LEU A 11 -18.62 -10.76 60.01
C LEU A 11 -17.78 -10.00 58.98
N ALA A 12 -16.86 -10.70 58.29
CA ALA A 12 -16.13 -10.15 57.16
C ALA A 12 -16.95 -10.38 55.88
N THR A 13 -17.63 -9.34 55.39
CA THR A 13 -18.21 -9.33 54.05
C THR A 13 -17.10 -9.15 53.02
N VAL A 14 -16.64 -10.26 52.44
CA VAL A 14 -15.80 -10.23 51.23
C VAL A 14 -16.72 -9.90 50.06
N ALA A 15 -16.79 -8.63 49.67
CA ALA A 15 -17.35 -8.24 48.40
C ALA A 15 -16.36 -8.66 47.30
N VAL A 16 -16.55 -9.86 46.74
CA VAL A 16 -15.87 -10.24 45.51
C VAL A 16 -16.49 -9.42 44.38
N SER A 17 -15.88 -8.29 44.06
CA SER A 17 -16.15 -7.59 42.80
C SER A 17 -15.55 -8.43 41.67
N THR A 18 -16.33 -9.35 41.11
CA THR A 18 -16.04 -9.97 39.83
C THR A 18 -16.23 -8.92 38.74
N SER A 19 -15.20 -8.10 38.49
CA SER A 19 -15.05 -7.44 37.20
C SER A 19 -14.86 -8.56 36.17
N GLY A 20 -15.96 -9.02 35.58
CA GLY A 20 -15.94 -9.91 34.44
C GLY A 20 -15.15 -9.22 33.33
N VAL A 21 -14.04 -9.83 32.94
CA VAL A 21 -13.35 -9.49 31.70
C VAL A 21 -14.30 -9.92 30.59
N PHE A 22 -14.89 -8.94 29.90
CA PHE A 22 -15.70 -9.19 28.72
C PHE A 22 -14.74 -9.39 27.55
N ALA A 23 -14.48 -10.64 27.21
CA ALA A 23 -13.84 -10.97 25.95
C ALA A 23 -14.61 -10.32 24.80
N ARG A 24 -13.88 -9.66 23.90
CA ARG A 24 -14.50 -9.18 22.65
C ARG A 24 -14.88 -10.40 21.81
N ASP A 25 -16.04 -10.34 21.18
CA ASP A 25 -16.58 -11.46 20.41
C ASP A 25 -16.24 -11.40 18.91
N ASN A 26 -15.65 -10.29 18.45
CA ASN A 26 -15.30 -10.06 17.04
C ASN A 26 -13.78 -10.04 16.82
N VAL A 27 -13.37 -10.52 15.65
CA VAL A 27 -12.00 -10.35 15.15
C VAL A 27 -11.81 -8.91 14.71
N HIS A 28 -10.73 -8.29 15.12
CA HIS A 28 -10.37 -6.93 14.73
C HIS A 28 -9.20 -6.94 13.74
N SER A 29 -9.39 -6.28 12.60
CA SER A 29 -8.34 -6.03 11.63
C SER A 29 -8.14 -4.54 11.39
N ALA A 30 -6.90 -4.12 11.20
CA ALA A 30 -6.60 -2.76 10.73
C ALA A 30 -5.41 -2.74 9.79
N GLY A 31 -5.38 -1.77 8.86
CA GLY A 31 -4.18 -1.52 8.08
C GLY A 31 -4.37 -0.84 6.74
N SER A 32 -3.78 -1.45 5.70
CA SER A 32 -3.62 -0.89 4.35
C SER A 32 -4.92 -0.40 3.73
N SER A 33 -4.90 0.81 3.18
CA SER A 33 -5.99 1.35 2.35
C SER A 33 -6.23 0.54 1.08
N THR A 34 -5.18 -0.08 0.52
CA THR A 34 -5.29 -0.96 -0.66
C THR A 34 -5.98 -2.27 -0.34
N VAL A 35 -5.76 -2.83 0.85
CA VAL A 35 -6.31 -4.13 1.26
C VAL A 35 -7.69 -3.97 1.92
N LYS A 36 -7.98 -2.80 2.50
CA LYS A 36 -9.20 -2.54 3.26
C LYS A 36 -10.49 -2.95 2.53
N PRO A 37 -10.75 -2.57 1.27
CA PRO A 37 -12.00 -2.94 0.59
C PRO A 37 -12.20 -4.46 0.47
N TYR A 38 -11.11 -5.21 0.26
CA TYR A 38 -11.15 -6.68 0.23
C TYR A 38 -11.43 -7.27 1.62
N ALA A 39 -10.78 -6.71 2.64
CA ALA A 39 -11.00 -7.14 4.02
C ALA A 39 -12.43 -6.87 4.49
N GLU A 40 -13.04 -5.75 4.11
CA GLU A 40 -14.45 -5.44 4.38
C GLU A 40 -15.40 -6.45 3.72
N ILE A 41 -15.18 -6.77 2.43
CA ILE A 41 -15.99 -7.79 1.72
C ILE A 41 -15.86 -9.16 2.39
N VAL A 42 -14.65 -9.56 2.80
CA VAL A 42 -14.42 -10.83 3.51
C VAL A 42 -15.10 -10.82 4.88
N ALA A 43 -15.06 -9.70 5.61
CA ALA A 43 -15.70 -9.57 6.91
C ALA A 43 -17.24 -9.67 6.78
N GLU A 44 -17.84 -8.97 5.81
CA GLU A 44 -19.27 -9.05 5.52
C GLU A 44 -19.67 -10.48 5.15
N ALA A 45 -18.97 -11.09 4.19
CA ALA A 45 -19.24 -12.47 3.79
C ALA A 45 -19.09 -13.44 4.97
N PHE A 46 -18.12 -13.25 5.87
CA PHE A 46 -17.98 -14.08 7.06
C PHE A 46 -19.18 -13.94 8.01
N GLY A 47 -19.61 -12.70 8.30
CA GLY A 47 -20.77 -12.46 9.17
C GLY A 47 -22.10 -12.96 8.58
N GLU A 48 -22.22 -13.02 7.24
CA GLU A 48 -23.41 -13.56 6.57
C GLU A 48 -23.46 -15.10 6.54
N ASN A 49 -22.29 -15.75 6.52
CA ASN A 49 -22.19 -17.20 6.28
C ASN A 49 -21.90 -18.04 7.54
N PHE A 50 -21.58 -17.41 8.67
CA PHE A 50 -21.23 -18.11 9.90
C PHE A 50 -21.95 -17.51 11.12
N ASP A 51 -22.13 -18.30 12.18
CA ASP A 51 -22.76 -17.89 13.44
C ASP A 51 -21.79 -17.09 14.36
N PHE A 52 -20.79 -16.42 13.78
CA PHE A 52 -19.82 -15.60 14.49
C PHE A 52 -20.05 -14.12 14.20
N PRO A 53 -19.76 -13.20 15.16
CA PRO A 53 -19.85 -11.77 14.90
C PRO A 53 -18.98 -11.32 13.74
N THR A 54 -19.51 -10.41 12.92
CA THR A 54 -18.80 -9.79 11.80
C THR A 54 -17.49 -9.15 12.28
N PRO A 55 -16.34 -9.47 11.65
CA PRO A 55 -15.08 -8.83 11.95
C PRO A 55 -15.14 -7.31 11.75
N VAL A 56 -14.43 -6.58 12.61
CA VAL A 56 -14.29 -5.12 12.50
C VAL A 56 -13.05 -4.83 11.66
N VAL A 57 -13.20 -4.04 10.59
CA VAL A 57 -12.10 -3.66 9.69
C VAL A 57 -11.87 -2.16 9.74
N GLU A 58 -10.69 -1.75 10.22
CA GLU A 58 -10.27 -0.36 10.31
C GLU A 58 -9.20 0.00 9.27
N GLY A 59 -9.18 1.27 8.87
CA GLY A 59 -8.07 1.83 8.09
C GLY A 59 -6.88 2.25 8.97
N GLY A 60 -5.88 2.89 8.35
CA GLY A 60 -4.72 3.45 9.06
C GLY A 60 -3.38 3.25 8.34
N GLY A 61 -3.39 2.59 7.17
CA GLY A 61 -2.19 2.27 6.40
C GLY A 61 -1.44 1.06 6.93
N SER A 62 -0.63 0.42 6.07
CA SER A 62 0.14 -0.79 6.40
C SER A 62 1.04 -0.62 7.64
N GLY A 63 1.63 0.56 7.82
CA GLY A 63 2.43 0.88 9.01
C GLY A 63 1.57 1.06 10.26
N GLY A 64 0.44 1.77 10.15
CA GLY A 64 -0.48 1.98 11.26
C GLY A 64 -1.11 0.69 11.78
N GLY A 65 -1.52 -0.20 10.87
CA GLY A 65 -2.01 -1.54 11.22
C GLY A 65 -0.98 -2.37 11.97
N ARG A 66 0.26 -2.44 11.46
CA ARG A 66 1.37 -3.15 12.16
C ARG A 66 1.65 -2.55 13.53
N LYS A 67 1.66 -1.22 13.65
CA LYS A 67 1.86 -0.55 14.94
C LYS A 67 0.79 -0.98 15.94
N LYS A 68 -0.49 -0.94 15.56
CA LYS A 68 -1.61 -1.39 16.39
C LYS A 68 -1.50 -2.87 16.78
N LEU A 69 -1.10 -3.75 15.85
CA LEU A 69 -0.87 -5.16 16.16
C LEU A 69 0.27 -5.33 17.18
N CYS A 70 1.36 -4.57 17.03
CA CYS A 70 2.50 -4.61 17.93
C CYS A 70 2.27 -3.89 19.27
N GLU A 71 1.08 -3.38 19.60
CA GLU A 71 0.80 -2.78 20.91
C GLU A 71 0.72 -3.83 22.04
N GLY A 72 0.53 -5.10 21.71
CA GLY A 72 0.55 -6.21 22.66
C GLY A 72 -0.47 -7.30 22.31
N VAL A 73 -0.64 -8.25 23.23
CA VAL A 73 -1.63 -9.34 23.13
C VAL A 73 -2.76 -9.07 24.12
N GLY A 74 -4.01 -9.08 23.63
CA GLY A 74 -5.20 -8.99 24.47
C GLY A 74 -6.39 -8.38 23.73
N GLU A 75 -7.51 -8.27 24.44
CA GLU A 75 -8.79 -7.80 23.87
C GLU A 75 -8.75 -6.36 23.37
N ASN A 76 -7.78 -5.56 23.82
CA ASN A 76 -7.61 -4.16 23.46
C ASN A 76 -6.76 -3.93 22.21
N THR A 77 -6.10 -4.96 21.67
CA THR A 77 -5.20 -4.86 20.50
C THR A 77 -5.78 -5.61 19.32
N ILE A 78 -5.50 -5.23 18.08
CA ILE A 78 -6.08 -5.91 16.90
C ILE A 78 -5.53 -7.34 16.73
N ASP A 79 -6.28 -8.22 16.07
CA ASP A 79 -5.85 -9.59 15.77
C ASP A 79 -5.07 -9.67 14.45
N VAL A 80 -5.43 -8.85 13.46
CA VAL A 80 -4.90 -8.94 12.09
C VAL A 80 -4.45 -7.57 11.57
N ALA A 81 -3.14 -7.39 11.36
CA ALA A 81 -2.63 -6.27 10.59
C ALA A 81 -2.64 -6.58 9.08
N ASN A 82 -3.67 -6.13 8.37
CA ASN A 82 -3.69 -6.26 6.91
C ASN A 82 -2.68 -5.27 6.29
N SER A 83 -1.95 -5.68 5.26
CA SER A 83 -0.81 -4.90 4.75
C SER A 83 -0.59 -5.11 3.26
N SER A 84 -0.31 -4.02 2.55
CA SER A 84 0.18 -4.02 1.15
C SER A 84 1.71 -3.97 1.07
N SER A 85 2.39 -4.05 2.22
CA SER A 85 3.85 -4.05 2.30
C SER A 85 4.36 -5.07 3.30
N ARG A 86 5.58 -5.56 3.09
CA ARG A 86 6.15 -6.56 4.00
C ARG A 86 6.46 -5.96 5.37
N ILE A 87 6.22 -6.74 6.42
CA ILE A 87 6.65 -6.40 7.78
C ILE A 87 8.18 -6.28 7.82
N LYS A 88 8.70 -5.24 8.48
CA LYS A 88 10.15 -5.01 8.62
C LYS A 88 10.67 -5.66 9.89
N GLN A 89 11.96 -5.96 9.97
CA GLN A 89 12.58 -6.49 11.19
C GLN A 89 12.33 -5.58 12.40
N SER A 90 12.41 -4.25 12.21
CA SER A 90 12.12 -3.27 13.27
C SER A 90 10.69 -3.38 13.84
N ASP A 91 9.71 -3.76 13.01
CA ASP A 91 8.33 -3.96 13.45
C ASP A 91 8.24 -5.25 14.28
N ILE A 92 8.90 -6.33 13.83
CA ILE A 92 8.97 -7.62 14.54
C ILE A 92 9.62 -7.43 15.92
N ASP A 93 10.74 -6.70 15.98
CA ASP A 93 11.45 -6.42 17.23
C ASP A 93 10.56 -5.63 18.21
N THR A 94 9.78 -4.67 17.69
CA THR A 94 8.81 -3.89 18.47
C THR A 94 7.68 -4.77 18.99
N CYS A 95 7.10 -5.60 18.13
CA CYS A 95 6.09 -6.59 18.49
C CYS A 95 6.60 -7.53 19.61
N ALA A 96 7.81 -8.08 19.45
CA ALA A 96 8.41 -8.99 20.42
C ALA A 96 8.64 -8.31 21.78
N ALA A 97 9.12 -7.06 21.78
CA ALA A 97 9.28 -6.26 22.99
C ALA A 97 7.96 -6.04 23.74
N ASN A 98 6.84 -6.04 23.02
CA ASN A 98 5.49 -5.88 23.56
C ASN A 98 4.74 -7.21 23.75
N GLY A 99 5.44 -8.36 23.67
CA GLY A 99 4.89 -9.68 23.93
C GLY A 99 4.15 -10.34 22.76
N VAL A 100 4.16 -9.72 21.57
CA VAL A 100 3.63 -10.31 20.33
C VAL A 100 4.73 -11.14 19.67
N THR A 101 4.92 -12.37 20.12
CA THR A 101 6.05 -13.24 19.71
C THR A 101 5.70 -14.23 18.61
N GLU A 102 4.41 -14.50 18.37
CA GLU A 102 3.93 -15.51 17.42
C GLU A 102 3.26 -14.86 16.19
N ILE A 103 3.96 -13.94 15.54
CA ILE A 103 3.47 -13.29 14.31
C ILE A 103 3.45 -14.31 13.16
N MET A 104 2.29 -14.48 12.54
CA MET A 104 2.12 -15.28 11.33
C MET A 104 1.89 -14.40 10.10
N GLU A 105 2.81 -14.46 9.11
CA GLU A 105 2.62 -13.81 7.81
C GLU A 105 1.77 -14.73 6.91
N VAL A 106 0.56 -14.27 6.56
CA VAL A 106 -0.29 -14.94 5.57
C VAL A 106 -0.33 -14.10 4.29
N ARG A 107 0.25 -14.63 3.21
CA ARG A 107 0.18 -13.99 1.88
C ARG A 107 -1.10 -14.42 1.17
N ILE A 108 -2.00 -13.46 0.96
CA ILE A 108 -3.30 -13.69 0.31
C ILE A 108 -3.30 -13.36 -1.19
N GLY A 109 -2.28 -12.66 -1.68
CA GLY A 109 -2.19 -12.28 -3.08
C GLY A 109 -0.93 -11.52 -3.40
N TYR A 110 -0.80 -11.19 -4.69
CA TYR A 110 0.18 -10.25 -5.21
C TYR A 110 -0.57 -9.06 -5.77
N ASP A 111 -0.07 -7.87 -5.47
CA ASP A 111 -0.48 -6.65 -6.14
C ASP A 111 0.45 -6.41 -7.34
N GLY A 112 -0.10 -5.90 -8.42
CA GLY A 112 0.62 -5.73 -9.67
C GLY A 112 0.04 -4.59 -10.48
N ILE A 113 0.94 -3.78 -11.05
CA ILE A 113 0.59 -2.86 -12.13
C ILE A 113 0.81 -3.59 -13.43
N VAL A 114 -0.21 -3.55 -14.28
CA VAL A 114 -0.14 -4.02 -15.66
C VAL A 114 -0.21 -2.81 -16.58
N PHE A 115 0.54 -2.87 -17.67
CA PHE A 115 0.44 -1.90 -18.76
C PHE A 115 -0.34 -2.54 -19.90
N ALA A 116 -1.49 -1.97 -20.22
CA ALA A 116 -2.36 -2.35 -21.31
C ALA A 116 -2.01 -1.53 -22.57
N SER A 117 -2.05 -2.20 -23.72
CA SER A 117 -1.90 -1.61 -25.05
C SER A 117 -2.77 -2.39 -26.04
N ASP A 118 -2.85 -1.93 -27.28
CA ASP A 118 -3.65 -2.64 -28.30
C ASP A 118 -3.16 -4.07 -28.53
N ILE A 119 -4.09 -5.03 -28.62
CA ILE A 119 -3.78 -6.45 -28.80
C ILE A 119 -3.10 -6.77 -30.15
N ASN A 120 -3.31 -5.92 -31.15
CA ASN A 120 -2.66 -6.01 -32.46
C ASN A 120 -1.48 -5.03 -32.58
N GLY A 121 -1.16 -4.32 -31.50
CA GLY A 121 -0.06 -3.37 -31.42
C GLY A 121 1.30 -4.05 -31.22
N PRO A 122 2.38 -3.26 -31.20
CA PRO A 122 3.71 -3.78 -30.91
C PRO A 122 3.83 -4.36 -29.50
N GLN A 123 4.75 -5.31 -29.33
CA GLN A 123 5.08 -5.84 -28.02
C GLN A 123 6.24 -5.07 -27.41
N PHE A 124 6.11 -4.79 -26.11
CA PHE A 124 7.13 -4.11 -25.34
C PHE A 124 7.53 -4.97 -24.14
N ALA A 125 8.83 -5.01 -23.86
CA ALA A 125 9.39 -5.61 -22.65
C ALA A 125 9.96 -4.49 -21.79
N PHE A 126 9.08 -3.67 -21.22
CA PHE A 126 9.46 -2.49 -20.46
C PHE A 126 10.22 -2.82 -19.18
N THR A 127 11.16 -1.96 -18.85
CA THR A 127 11.80 -1.82 -17.55
C THR A 127 11.31 -0.54 -16.86
N PRO A 128 11.46 -0.40 -15.53
CA PRO A 128 11.20 0.87 -14.85
C PRO A 128 11.98 2.05 -15.45
N ALA A 129 13.24 1.84 -15.86
CA ALA A 129 14.06 2.87 -16.48
C ALA A 129 13.47 3.38 -17.81
N ASP A 130 12.85 2.50 -18.60
CA ASP A 130 12.16 2.91 -19.83
C ASP A 130 11.00 3.87 -19.52
N TRP A 131 10.19 3.54 -18.50
CA TRP A 131 9.07 4.38 -18.07
C TRP A 131 9.50 5.72 -17.50
N PHE A 132 10.53 5.74 -16.66
CA PHE A 132 11.12 6.98 -16.16
C PHE A 132 11.62 7.85 -17.31
N ASN A 133 12.41 7.29 -18.23
CA ASN A 133 12.94 8.02 -19.38
C ASN A 133 11.85 8.47 -20.37
N ALA A 134 10.70 7.80 -20.41
CA ALA A 134 9.54 8.23 -21.20
C ALA A 134 8.76 9.39 -20.55
N LEU A 135 8.55 9.32 -19.23
CA LEU A 135 7.53 10.13 -18.54
C LEU A 135 8.06 11.20 -17.59
N ALA A 136 9.31 11.12 -17.14
CA ALA A 136 9.88 12.16 -16.28
C ALA A 136 9.95 13.50 -17.03
N ALA A 137 9.79 14.61 -16.30
CA ALA A 137 9.94 15.96 -16.87
C ALA A 137 11.38 16.24 -17.30
N GLU A 138 12.34 15.72 -16.55
CA GLU A 138 13.77 15.78 -16.84
C GLU A 138 14.37 14.38 -16.79
N VAL A 139 15.34 14.11 -17.65
CA VAL A 139 16.06 12.82 -17.73
C VAL A 139 17.56 13.08 -17.73
N LEU A 140 18.33 12.09 -17.30
CA LEU A 140 19.79 12.15 -17.35
C LEU A 140 20.27 11.83 -18.77
N LYS A 141 20.93 12.79 -19.41
CA LYS A 141 21.56 12.61 -20.72
C LYS A 141 22.99 13.11 -20.68
N ASP A 142 23.93 12.23 -21.04
CA ASP A 142 25.37 12.52 -21.04
C ASP A 142 25.86 13.13 -19.70
N GLY A 143 25.32 12.65 -18.58
CA GLY A 143 25.65 13.10 -17.23
C GLY A 143 24.99 14.40 -16.78
N THR A 144 24.11 14.99 -17.60
CA THR A 144 23.39 16.23 -17.27
C THR A 144 21.89 16.01 -17.28
N LEU A 145 21.18 16.61 -16.32
CA LEU A 145 19.71 16.64 -16.33
C LEU A 145 19.23 17.60 -17.41
N VAL A 146 18.39 17.11 -18.32
CA VAL A 146 17.79 17.88 -19.40
C VAL A 146 16.30 17.66 -19.45
N ALA A 147 15.54 18.65 -19.93
CA ALA A 147 14.11 18.47 -20.23
C ALA A 147 13.93 17.26 -21.16
N ASN A 148 12.96 16.41 -20.86
CA ASN A 148 12.81 15.12 -21.52
C ASN A 148 12.61 15.26 -23.03
N PRO A 149 13.60 14.85 -23.86
CA PRO A 149 13.55 15.04 -25.30
C PRO A 149 12.79 13.91 -26.01
N ASN A 150 12.51 12.80 -25.32
CA ASN A 150 11.99 11.58 -25.93
C ASN A 150 10.54 11.79 -26.37
N LYS A 151 10.25 11.52 -27.65
CA LYS A 151 8.89 11.63 -28.21
C LYS A 151 8.34 10.29 -28.66
N SER A 152 9.21 9.33 -28.98
CA SER A 152 8.88 7.96 -29.35
C SER A 152 9.53 6.94 -28.43
N TRP A 153 8.97 5.73 -28.37
CA TRP A 153 9.52 4.62 -27.59
C TRP A 153 10.92 4.21 -28.07
N SER A 154 11.23 4.38 -29.36
CA SER A 154 12.59 4.17 -29.88
C SER A 154 13.61 5.20 -29.40
N ASP A 155 13.19 6.41 -29.00
CA ASP A 155 14.08 7.41 -28.38
C ASP A 155 14.49 6.98 -26.97
N VAL A 156 13.60 6.26 -26.28
CA VAL A 156 13.81 5.73 -24.92
C VAL A 156 14.68 4.49 -24.98
N ASN A 157 14.35 3.55 -25.88
CA ASN A 157 15.04 2.28 -26.03
C ASN A 157 15.08 1.89 -27.52
N PRO A 158 16.26 1.80 -28.15
CA PRO A 158 16.38 1.52 -29.58
C PRO A 158 15.80 0.18 -30.05
N VAL A 159 15.50 -0.75 -29.13
CA VAL A 159 14.84 -2.04 -29.44
C VAL A 159 13.33 -1.87 -29.64
N PHE A 160 12.74 -0.82 -29.08
CA PHE A 160 11.31 -0.55 -29.20
C PHE A 160 10.96 0.04 -30.57
N PRO A 161 9.70 -0.15 -31.03
CA PRO A 161 9.20 0.48 -32.23
C PRO A 161 9.24 2.01 -32.15
N ALA A 162 9.33 2.66 -33.30
CA ALA A 162 9.15 4.10 -33.47
C ALA A 162 7.68 4.51 -33.34
N GLN A 163 7.10 4.24 -32.17
CA GLN A 163 5.73 4.60 -31.78
C GLN A 163 5.79 5.80 -30.84
N ASP A 164 4.91 6.79 -31.06
CA ASP A 164 4.80 7.97 -30.20
C ASP A 164 4.47 7.59 -28.75
N ILE A 165 5.04 8.32 -27.80
CA ILE A 165 4.78 8.13 -26.38
C ILE A 165 3.47 8.84 -26.02
N ILE A 166 2.44 8.04 -25.72
CA ILE A 166 1.19 8.50 -25.11
C ILE A 166 0.85 7.51 -24.00
N ALA A 167 1.04 7.93 -22.75
CA ALA A 167 0.79 7.13 -21.58
C ALA A 167 -0.44 7.66 -20.82
N TYR A 168 -1.42 6.80 -20.57
CA TYR A 168 -2.53 7.04 -19.67
C TYR A 168 -2.16 6.50 -18.29
N ILE A 169 -1.85 7.38 -17.35
CA ILE A 169 -1.38 6.96 -16.02
C ILE A 169 -2.47 7.18 -14.96
N PRO A 170 -2.43 6.46 -13.82
CA PRO A 170 -3.38 6.69 -12.75
C PRO A 170 -3.35 8.14 -12.27
N GLY A 171 -4.51 8.78 -12.16
CA GLY A 171 -4.63 10.12 -11.61
C GLY A 171 -4.23 10.17 -10.13
N THR A 172 -3.87 11.36 -9.65
CA THR A 172 -3.37 11.58 -8.29
C THR A 172 -4.33 11.16 -7.16
N LYS A 173 -5.61 10.94 -7.47
CA LYS A 173 -6.63 10.49 -6.51
C LYS A 173 -6.75 8.95 -6.40
N HIS A 174 -6.04 8.20 -7.24
CA HIS A 174 -6.12 6.73 -7.26
C HIS A 174 -5.07 6.09 -6.36
N GLY A 175 -5.44 5.04 -5.62
CA GLY A 175 -4.49 4.25 -4.83
C GLY A 175 -3.37 3.61 -5.67
N THR A 176 -3.66 3.26 -6.93
CA THR A 176 -2.67 2.76 -7.89
C THR A 176 -1.59 3.80 -8.23
N ARG A 177 -1.87 5.11 -8.07
CA ARG A 177 -0.89 6.15 -8.33
C ARG A 177 0.34 6.03 -7.45
N GLU A 178 0.15 5.77 -6.15
CA GLU A 178 1.28 5.58 -5.23
C GLU A 178 2.17 4.43 -5.69
N VAL A 179 1.57 3.32 -6.11
CA VAL A 179 2.31 2.15 -6.59
C VAL A 179 3.03 2.48 -7.90
N PHE A 180 2.41 3.21 -8.82
CA PHE A 180 3.03 3.64 -10.08
C PHE A 180 4.23 4.54 -9.83
N ASP A 181 4.02 5.56 -9.00
CA ASP A 181 5.03 6.53 -8.62
C ASP A 181 6.25 5.84 -7.97
N VAL A 182 6.05 4.99 -6.97
CA VAL A 182 7.15 4.36 -6.22
C VAL A 182 7.78 3.19 -6.98
N LYS A 183 6.96 2.30 -7.57
CA LYS A 183 7.45 1.03 -8.16
C LYS A 183 7.85 1.15 -9.61
N VAL A 184 7.41 2.19 -10.31
CA VAL A 184 7.74 2.40 -11.72
C VAL A 184 8.65 3.62 -11.86
N ILE A 185 8.20 4.79 -11.42
CA ILE A 185 8.90 6.06 -11.69
C ILE A 185 10.13 6.24 -10.81
N GLU A 186 10.01 6.11 -9.48
CA GLU A 186 11.13 6.23 -8.55
C GLU A 186 12.17 5.13 -8.79
N ALA A 187 11.70 3.89 -8.91
CA ALA A 187 12.56 2.74 -9.27
C ALA A 187 13.28 2.97 -10.61
N GLY A 188 12.56 3.50 -11.62
CA GLY A 188 13.13 3.83 -12.92
C GLY A 188 14.16 4.95 -12.86
N CYS A 189 13.94 5.97 -12.04
CA CYS A 189 14.90 7.06 -11.82
C CYS A 189 16.23 6.53 -11.27
N LYS A 190 16.14 5.59 -10.33
CA LYS A 190 17.29 4.91 -9.74
C LYS A 190 18.00 4.02 -10.76
N ASP A 191 17.25 3.19 -11.50
CA ASP A 191 17.80 2.28 -12.51
C ASP A 191 18.44 3.05 -13.69
N ALA A 192 17.92 4.24 -14.01
CA ALA A 192 18.49 5.17 -14.99
C ALA A 192 19.70 5.97 -14.46
N GLY A 193 20.05 5.83 -13.18
CA GLY A 193 21.15 6.57 -12.53
C GLY A 193 20.88 8.06 -12.33
N ALA A 194 19.64 8.51 -12.51
CA ALA A 194 19.27 9.93 -12.42
C ALA A 194 19.07 10.42 -10.98
N GLU A 195 18.82 9.51 -10.03
CA GLU A 195 18.56 9.84 -8.62
C GLU A 195 19.66 10.72 -8.00
N GLU A 196 20.93 10.34 -8.18
CA GLU A 196 22.06 11.09 -7.64
C GLU A 196 22.26 12.44 -8.34
N ALA A 197 21.92 12.54 -9.63
CA ALA A 197 21.98 13.80 -10.36
C ALA A 197 20.91 14.79 -9.86
N PHE A 198 19.71 14.32 -9.54
CA PHE A 198 18.66 15.15 -8.94
C PHE A 198 19.03 15.62 -7.54
N LYS A 199 19.56 14.73 -6.69
CA LYS A 199 20.08 15.10 -5.36
C LYS A 199 21.19 16.13 -5.47
N ALA A 200 22.16 15.94 -6.36
CA ALA A 200 23.25 16.89 -6.58
C ALA A 200 22.76 18.25 -7.10
N ALA A 201 21.64 18.27 -7.83
CA ALA A 201 20.98 19.48 -8.30
C ALA A 201 20.05 20.14 -7.24
N GLY A 202 19.91 19.55 -6.04
CA GLY A 202 19.00 20.03 -5.00
C GLY A 202 17.52 19.91 -5.38
N LYS A 203 17.17 18.93 -6.23
CA LYS A 203 15.81 18.65 -6.70
C LYS A 203 15.31 17.35 -6.08
N ASP A 204 15.00 17.39 -4.79
CA ASP A 204 14.67 16.19 -4.01
C ASP A 204 13.48 15.39 -4.59
N ASP A 205 12.50 16.07 -5.19
CA ASP A 205 11.33 15.44 -5.84
C ASP A 205 11.48 15.28 -7.36
N GLY A 206 12.69 15.52 -7.90
CA GLY A 206 12.94 15.55 -9.34
C GLY A 206 12.62 14.24 -10.05
N CYS A 207 12.93 13.09 -9.40
CA CYS A 207 12.57 11.76 -9.91
C CYS A 207 11.06 11.58 -10.10
N MET A 208 10.24 12.24 -9.27
CA MET A 208 8.79 12.06 -9.23
C MET A 208 8.03 13.09 -10.06
N THR A 209 8.74 14.03 -10.67
CA THR A 209 8.13 15.07 -11.49
C THR A 209 7.91 14.54 -12.91
N LEU A 210 6.65 14.35 -13.29
CA LEU A 210 6.26 13.88 -14.62
C LEU A 210 6.08 15.05 -15.60
N ARG A 211 6.33 14.78 -16.88
CA ARG A 211 6.11 15.72 -17.98
C ARG A 211 4.62 16.02 -18.17
N THR A 212 4.32 17.24 -18.60
CA THR A 212 2.94 17.75 -18.79
C THR A 212 2.63 18.12 -20.25
N ASP A 213 3.46 17.66 -21.20
CA ASP A 213 3.36 18.00 -22.62
C ASP A 213 2.44 17.07 -23.43
N GLY A 214 1.56 16.32 -22.75
CA GLY A 214 0.58 15.43 -23.37
C GLY A 214 1.06 13.99 -23.62
N ALA A 215 2.35 13.70 -23.42
CA ALA A 215 2.86 12.32 -23.48
C ALA A 215 2.51 11.51 -22.21
N SER A 216 2.26 12.18 -21.09
CA SER A 216 1.73 11.60 -19.86
C SER A 216 0.39 12.27 -19.56
N VAL A 217 -0.66 11.47 -19.43
CA VAL A 217 -2.04 11.94 -19.22
C VAL A 217 -2.64 11.19 -18.04
N ASP A 218 -2.94 11.93 -16.98
CA ASP A 218 -3.61 11.40 -15.79
C ASP A 218 -5.07 11.03 -16.10
N ILE A 219 -5.47 9.83 -15.68
CA ILE A 219 -6.85 9.33 -15.74
C ILE A 219 -7.43 9.32 -14.33
N ASP A 220 -8.43 10.17 -14.10
CA ASP A 220 -9.17 10.28 -12.83
C ASP A 220 -10.35 9.29 -12.73
N GLY A 221 -10.68 8.60 -13.83
CA GLY A 221 -11.69 7.54 -13.86
C GLY A 221 -11.14 6.16 -13.53
N ASP A 222 -12.00 5.15 -13.59
CA ASP A 222 -11.59 3.77 -13.34
C ASP A 222 -10.90 3.13 -14.57
N TYR A 223 -10.53 1.85 -14.44
CA TYR A 223 -9.85 1.11 -15.51
C TYR A 223 -10.64 1.05 -16.82
N THR A 224 -11.98 1.17 -16.79
CA THR A 224 -12.79 1.16 -18.00
C THR A 224 -12.59 2.43 -18.82
N GLU A 225 -12.36 3.58 -18.17
CA GLU A 225 -11.98 4.81 -18.86
C GLU A 225 -10.61 4.65 -19.53
N THR A 226 -9.62 4.10 -18.82
CA THR A 226 -8.28 3.83 -19.40
C THR A 226 -8.39 2.94 -20.63
N LEU A 227 -9.11 1.82 -20.55
CA LEU A 227 -9.31 0.90 -21.67
C LEU A 227 -10.06 1.58 -22.84
N SER A 228 -11.09 2.39 -22.57
CA SER A 228 -11.79 3.13 -23.60
C SER A 228 -10.89 4.14 -24.32
N ARG A 229 -9.94 4.77 -23.60
CA ARG A 229 -8.99 5.72 -24.20
C ARG A 229 -7.92 5.01 -25.03
N ILE A 230 -7.44 3.85 -24.59
CA ILE A 230 -6.55 2.98 -25.40
C ILE A 230 -7.29 2.50 -26.67
N ASP A 231 -8.58 2.16 -26.57
CA ASP A 231 -9.38 1.75 -27.72
C ASP A 231 -9.53 2.88 -28.76
N ALA A 232 -9.69 4.12 -28.28
CA ALA A 232 -9.76 5.33 -29.11
C ALA A 232 -8.39 5.74 -29.69
N ASN A 233 -7.30 5.48 -28.97
CA ASN A 233 -5.93 5.74 -29.40
C ASN A 233 -5.07 4.48 -29.26
N ARG A 234 -5.02 3.69 -30.33
CA ARG A 234 -4.36 2.38 -30.39
C ARG A 234 -2.84 2.42 -30.19
N ASN A 235 -2.24 3.60 -30.26
CA ASN A 235 -0.81 3.80 -29.99
C ASN A 235 -0.54 4.19 -28.53
N ALA A 236 -1.58 4.40 -27.72
CA ALA A 236 -1.41 4.70 -26.30
C ALA A 236 -1.17 3.43 -25.48
N ILE A 237 -0.53 3.62 -24.33
CA ILE A 237 -0.32 2.59 -23.31
C ILE A 237 -0.91 3.12 -22.01
N GLY A 238 -1.59 2.30 -21.21
CA GLY A 238 -2.14 2.71 -19.92
C GLY A 238 -2.22 1.61 -18.89
#